data_AF-A0A7S4CPY1-F1
#
_entry.id   AF-A0A7S4CPY1-F1
#
_cell.length_a   1.000
_cell.length_b   1.000
_cell.length_c   1.000
_cell.angle_alpha   90.00
_cell.angle_beta   90.00
_cell.angle_gamma   90.00
#
_symmetry.space_group_name_H-M   'P 1'
#
loop_
_entity.id
_entity.type
_entity.pdbx_description
1 polymer ?
#
loop_
_entity_poly.entity_id
_entity_poly.type
_entity_poly.pdbx_seq_one_letter_code
_entity_poly.pdbx_strand_id
1 'polypeptide(L)'
;STREETVGQRGRIAQALGTTRSLHAATAESIRRKIERYVDSRNSADTQAFWPIVKRVRCRGPWDVLSSGAVLVDAPGVRDDNSARDAVVQTYIKQADSIMIVANVKRAVNDKTAKDMLGEAFRRQVLMDGLYGQLVFIATQTDSLLRSEICENLRLGTGHSTLDAALARNAFTTDRIR
;
A
#
# COMPACT_ATOMS: atom_id res chain seq x y z
N SER A 1 34.91 -8.07 15.05
CA SER A 1 34.30 -8.67 13.85
C SER A 1 33.97 -7.65 12.74
N THR A 2 34.03 -6.33 13.01
CA THR A 2 33.09 -5.37 12.41
C THR A 2 33.53 -4.62 11.13
N ARG A 3 34.67 -4.96 10.52
CA ARG A 3 35.16 -4.28 9.30
C ARG A 3 35.14 -5.17 8.05
N GLU A 4 35.49 -6.45 8.17
CA GLU A 4 35.50 -7.38 7.02
C GLU A 4 34.09 -7.80 6.58
N GLU A 5 33.16 -8.00 7.52
CA GLU A 5 31.75 -8.31 7.21
C GLU A 5 31.09 -7.19 6.40
N THR A 6 31.34 -5.92 6.76
CA THR A 6 30.81 -4.73 6.09
C THR A 6 31.37 -4.56 4.66
N VAL A 7 32.65 -4.89 4.44
CA VAL A 7 33.30 -4.84 3.11
C VAL A 7 32.78 -5.96 2.21
N GLY A 8 32.66 -7.19 2.74
CA GLY A 8 32.08 -8.32 2.00
C GLY A 8 30.62 -8.11 1.63
N GLN A 9 29.86 -7.43 2.50
CA GLN A 9 28.47 -7.08 2.23
C GLN A 9 28.34 -6.01 1.13
N ARG A 10 29.18 -4.98 1.14
CA ARG A 10 29.25 -3.98 0.06
C ARG A 10 29.66 -4.61 -1.28
N GLY A 11 30.62 -5.52 -1.28
CA GLY A 11 31.04 -6.25 -2.49
C GLY A 11 29.92 -7.08 -3.11
N ARG A 12 29.15 -7.80 -2.29
CA ARG A 12 27.99 -8.58 -2.75
C ARG A 12 26.82 -7.71 -3.24
N ILE A 13 26.58 -6.54 -2.63
CA ILE A 13 25.56 -5.58 -3.11
C ILE A 13 26.00 -4.97 -4.45
N ALA A 14 27.27 -4.58 -4.58
CA ALA A 14 27.81 -4.05 -5.82
C ALA A 14 27.71 -5.05 -6.98
N GLN A 15 28.02 -6.32 -6.74
CA GLN A 15 27.86 -7.39 -7.73
C GLN A 15 26.40 -7.65 -8.15
N ALA A 16 25.42 -7.28 -7.32
CA ALA A 16 24.01 -7.47 -7.63
C ALA A 16 23.43 -6.33 -8.50
N LEU A 17 24.13 -5.20 -8.64
CA LEU A 17 23.70 -4.08 -9.49
C LEU A 17 23.64 -4.50 -10.95
N GLY A 18 22.57 -4.08 -11.65
CA GLY A 18 22.35 -4.42 -13.06
C GLY A 18 21.94 -5.87 -13.32
N THR A 19 21.89 -6.72 -12.30
CA THR A 19 21.46 -8.11 -12.45
C THR A 19 19.94 -8.26 -12.37
N THR A 20 19.40 -9.26 -13.05
CA THR A 20 18.01 -9.71 -12.90
C THR A 20 18.01 -11.07 -12.23
N ARG A 21 17.21 -11.24 -11.17
CA ARG A 21 17.04 -12.51 -10.47
C ARG A 21 15.62 -13.03 -10.62
N SER A 22 15.49 -14.29 -11.02
CA SER A 22 14.19 -14.98 -11.13
C SER A 22 14.00 -15.87 -9.91
N LEU A 23 12.88 -15.71 -9.22
CA LEU A 23 12.52 -16.48 -8.03
C LEU A 23 11.21 -17.23 -8.31
N HIS A 24 11.18 -18.52 -7.97
CA HIS A 24 9.99 -19.35 -8.10
C HIS A 24 9.64 -20.00 -6.77
N ALA A 25 8.35 -20.13 -6.49
CA ALA A 25 7.82 -20.85 -5.35
C ALA A 25 6.41 -21.35 -5.65
N ALA A 26 6.00 -22.42 -4.97
CA ALA A 26 4.67 -23.03 -5.14
C ALA A 26 3.57 -22.29 -4.35
N THR A 27 3.93 -21.50 -3.33
CA THR A 27 2.97 -20.83 -2.45
C THR A 27 3.25 -19.33 -2.30
N ALA A 28 2.20 -18.55 -2.06
CA ALA A 28 2.28 -17.11 -1.82
C ALA A 28 3.17 -16.77 -0.61
N GLU A 29 3.12 -17.59 0.44
CA GLU A 29 3.94 -17.40 1.63
C GLU A 29 5.43 -17.66 1.36
N SER A 30 5.74 -18.72 0.60
CA SER A 30 7.12 -19.05 0.23
C SER A 30 7.72 -17.97 -0.67
N ILE A 31 6.97 -17.44 -1.64
CA ILE A 31 7.47 -16.35 -2.48
C ILE A 31 7.65 -15.06 -1.69
N ARG A 32 6.73 -14.75 -0.75
CA ARG A 32 6.85 -13.59 0.14
C ARG A 32 8.17 -13.63 0.90
N ARG A 33 8.47 -14.74 1.58
CA ARG A 33 9.74 -14.92 2.32
C ARG A 33 10.98 -14.74 1.44
N LYS A 34 10.94 -15.20 0.18
CA LYS A 34 12.06 -15.04 -0.77
C LYS A 34 12.24 -13.59 -1.23
N ILE A 35 11.14 -12.85 -1.39
CA ILE A 35 11.14 -11.47 -1.90
C ILE A 35 11.42 -10.46 -0.79
N GLU A 36 11.08 -10.74 0.48
CA GLU A 36 11.22 -9.81 1.62
C GLU A 36 12.55 -9.06 1.65
N ARG A 37 13.69 -9.74 1.44
CA ARG A 37 15.03 -9.12 1.43
C ARG A 37 15.27 -8.08 0.32
N TYR A 38 14.42 -8.06 -0.70
CA TYR A 38 14.45 -7.17 -1.85
C TYR A 38 13.42 -6.04 -1.76
N VAL A 39 12.47 -6.09 -0.81
CA VAL A 39 11.36 -5.12 -0.73
C VAL A 39 11.19 -4.48 0.65
N ASP A 40 11.61 -5.11 1.75
CA ASP A 40 11.39 -4.61 3.11
C ASP A 40 12.69 -4.14 3.77
N SER A 41 12.64 -2.98 4.40
CA SER A 41 13.73 -2.37 5.18
C SER A 41 13.70 -2.75 6.66
N ARG A 42 12.63 -3.37 7.15
CA ARG A 42 12.40 -3.62 8.59
C ARG A 42 12.91 -4.96 9.11
N ASN A 43 13.13 -5.94 8.21
CA ASN A 43 13.60 -7.29 8.59
C ASN A 43 15.13 -7.48 8.45
N SER A 44 15.90 -6.40 8.26
CA SER A 44 17.31 -6.47 7.86
C SER A 44 18.34 -6.46 9.00
N ALA A 45 17.93 -6.68 10.26
CA ALA A 45 18.89 -6.74 11.36
C ALA A 45 19.90 -7.90 11.23
N ASP A 46 19.51 -9.01 10.58
CA ASP A 46 20.36 -10.20 10.42
C ASP A 46 20.58 -10.67 8.97
N THR A 47 19.91 -10.05 7.99
CA THR A 47 20.03 -10.46 6.59
C THR A 47 20.33 -9.30 5.66
N GLN A 48 21.26 -9.53 4.74
CA GLN A 48 21.69 -8.59 3.70
C GLN A 48 20.47 -8.04 2.93
N ALA A 49 20.16 -6.76 3.19
CA ALA A 49 19.06 -6.04 2.57
C ALA A 49 19.47 -5.55 1.18
N PHE A 50 18.78 -6.01 0.15
CA PHE A 50 19.01 -5.61 -1.25
C PHE A 50 18.04 -4.53 -1.72
N TRP A 51 16.97 -4.26 -0.97
CA TRP A 51 15.95 -3.26 -1.33
C TRP A 51 16.50 -1.89 -1.76
N PRO A 52 17.64 -1.35 -1.23
CA PRO A 52 18.14 -0.04 -1.68
C PRO A 52 18.60 0.00 -3.14
N ILE A 53 18.99 -1.14 -3.71
CA ILE A 53 19.48 -1.24 -5.10
C ILE A 53 18.45 -1.86 -6.06
N VAL A 54 17.29 -2.24 -5.55
CA VAL A 54 16.24 -2.90 -6.35
C VAL A 54 15.46 -1.83 -7.11
N LYS A 55 15.57 -1.85 -8.44
CA LYS A 55 14.81 -0.95 -9.32
C LYS A 55 13.34 -1.33 -9.46
N ARG A 56 13.04 -2.63 -9.58
CA ARG A 56 11.68 -3.15 -9.81
C ARG A 56 11.61 -4.61 -9.39
N VAL A 57 10.50 -4.99 -8.77
CA VAL A 57 10.09 -6.39 -8.58
C VAL A 57 8.87 -6.65 -9.46
N ARG A 58 8.85 -7.77 -10.19
CA ARG A 58 7.71 -8.20 -10.99
C ARG A 58 7.25 -9.57 -10.48
N CYS A 59 6.04 -9.61 -9.93
CA CYS A 59 5.43 -10.85 -9.48
C CYS A 59 4.48 -11.36 -10.58
N ARG A 60 4.53 -12.67 -10.87
CA ARG A 60 3.62 -13.35 -11.79
C ARG A 60 3.08 -14.58 -11.09
N GLY A 61 1.79 -14.84 -11.26
CA GLY A 61 1.12 -15.99 -10.67
C GLY A 61 -0.20 -16.29 -11.38
N PRO A 62 -0.81 -17.45 -11.09
CA PRO A 62 -2.11 -17.83 -11.62
C PRO A 62 -3.23 -17.07 -10.89
N TRP A 63 -3.35 -15.77 -11.19
CA TRP A 63 -4.34 -14.91 -10.56
C TRP A 63 -5.51 -14.63 -11.51
N ASP A 64 -6.63 -15.29 -11.27
CA ASP A 64 -7.83 -15.18 -12.13
C ASP A 64 -8.32 -13.74 -12.24
N VAL A 65 -8.21 -12.95 -11.16
CA VAL A 65 -8.59 -11.53 -11.14
C VAL A 65 -7.76 -10.67 -12.11
N LEU A 66 -6.58 -11.13 -12.53
CA LEU A 66 -5.70 -10.45 -13.49
C LEU A 66 -5.69 -11.14 -14.87
N SER A 67 -6.55 -12.13 -15.09
CA SER A 67 -6.59 -12.92 -16.33
C SER A 67 -6.93 -12.11 -17.58
N SER A 68 -7.62 -10.97 -17.44
CA SER A 68 -7.94 -10.03 -18.52
C SER A 68 -6.73 -9.23 -19.02
N GLY A 69 -5.55 -9.42 -18.42
CA GLY A 69 -4.34 -8.65 -18.74
C GLY A 69 -4.11 -7.44 -17.82
N ALA A 70 -4.94 -7.26 -16.79
CA ALA A 70 -4.76 -6.20 -15.81
C ALA A 70 -3.42 -6.32 -15.06
N VAL A 71 -2.78 -5.19 -14.79
CA VAL A 71 -1.52 -5.11 -14.05
C VAL A 71 -1.70 -4.20 -12.84
N LEU A 72 -1.52 -4.76 -11.64
CA LEU A 72 -1.50 -3.97 -10.42
C LEU A 72 -0.07 -3.50 -10.13
N VAL A 73 0.10 -2.21 -9.91
CA VAL A 73 1.37 -1.60 -9.50
C VAL A 73 1.21 -1.06 -8.09
N ASP A 74 1.95 -1.65 -7.15
CA ASP A 74 2.12 -1.09 -5.81
C ASP A 74 3.17 0.02 -5.88
N ALA A 75 2.69 1.27 -5.87
CA ALA A 75 3.54 2.45 -5.91
C ALA A 75 3.92 2.87 -4.48
N PRO A 76 5.17 3.31 -4.23
CA PRO A 76 5.54 3.83 -2.93
C PRO A 76 4.65 5.01 -2.54
N GLY A 77 4.35 5.15 -1.25
CA GLY A 77 3.47 6.21 -0.76
C GLY A 77 4.00 7.61 -1.11
N VAL A 78 3.09 8.54 -1.40
CA VAL A 78 3.36 9.95 -1.78
C VAL A 78 3.95 10.80 -0.63
N ARG A 79 4.61 10.15 0.34
CA ARG A 79 5.08 10.76 1.58
C ARG A 79 6.42 10.19 2.07
N ASP A 80 7.11 9.45 1.21
CA ASP A 80 8.52 9.12 1.44
C ASP A 80 9.36 10.32 0.97
N ASP A 81 10.21 10.88 1.85
CA ASP A 81 11.10 12.04 1.60
C ASP A 81 12.17 11.80 0.51
N ASN A 82 11.97 10.85 -0.40
CA ASN A 82 12.89 10.48 -1.45
C ASN A 82 12.36 10.94 -2.82
N SER A 83 12.88 12.06 -3.32
CA SER A 83 12.53 12.66 -4.61
C SER A 83 12.68 11.71 -5.80
N ALA A 84 13.56 10.70 -5.72
CA ALA A 84 13.68 9.68 -6.75
C ALA A 84 12.46 8.74 -6.80
N ARG A 85 11.79 8.51 -5.65
CA ARG A 85 10.55 7.71 -5.57
C ARG A 85 9.37 8.51 -6.08
N ASP A 86 9.30 9.81 -5.80
CA ASP A 86 8.24 10.69 -6.31
C ASP A 86 8.20 10.71 -7.84
N ALA A 87 9.35 10.84 -8.50
CA ALA A 87 9.43 10.80 -9.97
C ALA A 87 8.91 9.48 -10.56
N VAL A 88 9.16 8.36 -9.87
CA VAL A 88 8.67 7.04 -10.27
C VAL A 88 7.16 6.94 -10.12
N VAL A 89 6.61 7.41 -8.99
CA VAL A 89 5.15 7.46 -8.74
C VAL A 89 4.46 8.31 -9.81
N GLN A 90 5.01 9.47 -10.13
CA GLN A 90 4.48 10.37 -11.16
C GLN A 90 4.46 9.74 -12.55
N THR A 91 5.48 8.93 -12.87
CA THR A 91 5.52 8.20 -14.14
C THR A 91 4.42 7.14 -14.20
N TYR A 92 4.17 6.43 -13.10
CA TYR A 92 3.10 5.43 -13.04
C TYR A 92 1.71 6.07 -13.11
N ILE A 93 1.48 7.20 -12.45
CA ILE A 93 0.22 7.95 -12.51
C ILE A 93 -0.12 8.30 -13.97
N LYS A 94 0.85 8.80 -14.74
CA LYS A 94 0.65 9.18 -16.16
C LYS A 94 0.37 8.01 -17.10
N GLN A 95 0.80 6.81 -16.74
CA GLN A 95 0.66 5.60 -17.56
C GLN A 95 -0.50 4.71 -17.11
N ALA A 96 -1.14 5.02 -15.99
CA ALA A 96 -2.17 4.19 -15.39
C ALA A 96 -3.53 4.46 -16.02
N ASP A 97 -4.25 3.40 -16.39
CA ASP A 97 -5.66 3.49 -16.82
C ASP A 97 -6.62 3.77 -15.67
N SER A 98 -6.19 3.55 -14.41
CA SER A 98 -6.98 3.82 -13.22
C SER A 98 -6.08 3.97 -12.02
N ILE A 99 -6.43 4.89 -11.12
CA ILE A 99 -5.65 5.18 -9.92
C ILE A 99 -6.49 4.83 -8.68
N MET A 100 -5.91 4.04 -7.79
CA MET A 100 -6.55 3.67 -6.52
C MET A 100 -5.79 4.31 -5.35
N ILE A 101 -6.47 5.16 -4.59
CA ILE A 101 -5.93 5.72 -3.36
C ILE A 101 -6.44 4.90 -2.20
N VAL A 102 -5.51 4.26 -1.48
CA VAL A 102 -5.80 3.36 -0.37
C VAL A 102 -5.42 4.05 0.94
N ALA A 103 -6.41 4.27 1.83
CA ALA A 103 -6.18 4.91 3.13
C ALA A 103 -6.99 4.24 4.24
N ASN A 104 -6.53 4.29 5.48
CA ASN A 104 -7.32 3.82 6.64
C ASN A 104 -8.64 4.61 6.73
N VAL A 105 -9.75 3.95 7.08
CA VAL A 105 -11.09 4.54 7.28
C VAL A 105 -11.09 5.78 8.16
N LYS A 106 -10.29 5.80 9.23
CA LYS A 106 -10.14 6.97 10.12
C LYS A 106 -9.52 8.15 9.37
N ARG A 107 -8.58 7.89 8.45
CA ARG A 107 -7.98 8.92 7.58
C ARG A 107 -8.89 9.31 6.42
N ALA A 108 -9.65 8.35 5.88
CA ALA A 108 -10.63 8.58 4.83
C ALA A 108 -11.75 9.53 5.29
N VAL A 109 -12.18 9.38 6.54
CA VAL A 109 -13.25 10.17 7.16
C VAL A 109 -12.73 11.50 7.72
N ASN A 110 -11.60 11.49 8.45
CA ASN A 110 -11.16 12.69 9.18
C ASN A 110 -10.25 13.63 8.40
N ASP A 111 -9.53 13.18 7.39
CA ASP A 111 -8.20 13.77 7.22
C ASP A 111 -8.12 14.79 6.09
N LYS A 112 -7.89 16.04 6.51
CA LYS A 112 -7.21 17.10 5.75
C LYS A 112 -6.05 16.52 4.92
N THR A 113 -5.35 15.52 5.41
CA THR A 113 -4.31 14.74 4.73
C THR A 113 -4.76 13.97 3.48
N ALA A 114 -5.96 13.38 3.45
CA ALA A 114 -6.51 12.74 2.24
C ALA A 114 -6.98 13.79 1.23
N LYS A 115 -7.51 14.92 1.71
CA LYS A 115 -7.78 16.13 0.90
C LYS A 115 -6.50 16.79 0.37
N ASP A 116 -5.39 16.73 1.10
CA ASP A 116 -4.08 17.29 0.74
C ASP A 116 -3.29 16.35 -0.18
N MET A 117 -3.41 15.02 -0.01
CA MET A 117 -2.92 14.03 -0.99
C MET A 117 -3.71 14.09 -2.29
N LEU A 118 -5.03 14.33 -2.20
CA LEU A 118 -5.89 14.78 -3.30
C LEU A 118 -5.85 16.30 -3.46
N GLY A 119 -4.72 16.92 -3.11
CA GLY A 119 -4.55 18.36 -3.19
C GLY A 119 -4.81 18.85 -4.62
N GLU A 120 -5.01 20.16 -4.76
CA GLU A 120 -5.35 20.78 -6.04
C GLU A 120 -4.35 20.39 -7.15
N ALA A 121 -3.06 20.25 -6.82
CA ALA A 121 -2.03 19.81 -7.76
C ALA A 121 -2.24 18.39 -8.28
N PHE A 122 -2.53 17.41 -7.40
CA PHE A 122 -2.78 16.02 -7.80
C PHE A 122 -4.08 15.91 -8.60
N ARG A 123 -5.15 16.58 -8.15
CA ARG A 123 -6.43 16.61 -8.89
C ARG A 123 -6.28 17.26 -10.26
N ARG A 124 -5.55 18.38 -10.33
CA ARG A 124 -5.26 19.07 -11.58
C ARG A 124 -4.43 18.19 -12.49
N GLN A 125 -3.47 17.45 -11.96
CA GLN A 125 -2.69 16.51 -12.75
C GLN A 125 -3.55 15.36 -13.29
N VAL A 126 -4.35 14.70 -12.45
CA VAL A 126 -5.30 13.66 -12.87
C VAL A 126 -6.28 14.20 -13.92
N LEU A 127 -6.71 15.46 -13.80
CA LEU A 127 -7.54 16.13 -14.80
C LEU A 127 -6.80 16.38 -16.12
N MET A 128 -5.58 16.92 -16.07
CA MET A 128 -4.76 17.19 -17.26
C MET A 128 -4.35 15.90 -17.98
N ASP A 129 -4.15 14.82 -17.23
CA ASP A 129 -3.82 13.49 -17.76
C ASP A 129 -5.08 12.74 -18.25
N GLY A 130 -6.28 13.33 -18.18
CA GLY A 130 -7.53 12.75 -18.69
C GLY A 130 -8.12 11.64 -17.81
N LEU A 131 -7.59 11.43 -16.62
CA LEU A 131 -7.95 10.37 -15.68
C LEU A 131 -9.07 10.78 -14.71
N TYR A 132 -9.70 11.94 -14.95
CA TYR A 132 -10.78 12.49 -14.13
C TYR A 132 -12.06 11.65 -14.30
N GLY A 133 -12.19 10.62 -13.49
CA GLY A 133 -13.26 9.60 -13.57
C GLY A 133 -12.76 8.19 -13.34
N GLN A 134 -11.44 7.97 -13.40
CA GLN A 134 -10.79 6.67 -13.18
C GLN A 134 -10.04 6.62 -11.83
N LEU A 135 -10.41 7.54 -10.93
CA LEU A 135 -9.87 7.65 -9.59
C LEU A 135 -10.81 6.96 -8.59
N VAL A 136 -10.31 5.94 -7.90
CA VAL A 136 -11.04 5.18 -6.89
C VAL A 136 -10.41 5.43 -5.52
N PHE A 137 -11.25 5.71 -4.52
CA PHE A 137 -10.80 5.84 -3.13
C PHE A 137 -11.23 4.60 -2.34
N ILE A 138 -10.26 3.91 -1.74
CA ILE A 138 -10.47 2.68 -0.97
C ILE A 138 -10.17 2.96 0.50
N ALA A 139 -11.22 2.94 1.33
CA ALA A 139 -11.10 2.98 2.78
C ALA A 139 -10.80 1.57 3.33
N THR A 140 -9.65 1.41 3.96
CA THR A 140 -9.15 0.16 4.56
C THR A 140 -9.25 0.20 6.08
N GLN A 141 -9.04 -0.95 6.74
CA GLN A 141 -9.11 -1.06 8.21
C GLN A 141 -10.49 -0.62 8.76
N THR A 142 -11.56 -0.93 8.03
CA THR A 142 -12.95 -0.57 8.37
C THR A 142 -13.47 -1.32 9.61
N ASP A 143 -12.75 -2.36 10.02
CA ASP A 143 -12.87 -3.12 11.26
C ASP A 143 -12.28 -2.38 12.48
N SER A 144 -11.40 -1.38 12.27
CA SER A 144 -10.81 -0.58 13.35
C SER A 144 -11.82 0.40 13.94
N LEU A 145 -12.66 -0.13 14.81
CA LEU A 145 -13.77 0.57 15.41
C LEU A 145 -13.46 1.07 16.82
N LEU A 146 -13.80 2.34 17.08
CA LEU A 146 -13.84 2.87 18.44
C LEU A 146 -15.24 2.60 18.99
N ARG A 147 -15.35 1.67 19.94
CA ARG A 147 -16.61 1.35 20.61
C ARG A 147 -17.30 2.60 21.15
N SER A 148 -16.54 3.50 21.79
CA SER A 148 -17.06 4.76 22.35
C SER A 148 -17.73 5.63 21.28
N GLU A 149 -17.09 5.78 20.12
CA GLU A 149 -17.60 6.56 18.99
C GLU A 149 -18.90 5.95 18.44
N ILE A 150 -18.99 4.62 18.33
CA ILE A 150 -20.21 3.96 17.87
C ILE A 150 -21.33 4.12 18.89
N CYS A 151 -21.03 3.90 20.18
CA CYS A 151 -22.03 4.05 21.24
C CYS A 151 -22.58 5.46 21.30
N GLU A 152 -21.73 6.48 21.14
CA GLU A 152 -22.14 7.88 21.09
C GLU A 152 -23.01 8.17 19.84
N ASN A 153 -22.53 7.79 18.65
CA ASN A 153 -23.21 8.07 17.38
C ASN A 153 -24.56 7.37 17.25
N LEU A 154 -24.67 6.13 17.74
CA LEU A 154 -25.90 5.33 17.69
C LEU A 154 -26.72 5.41 18.98
N ARG A 155 -26.30 6.25 19.93
CA ARG A 155 -26.91 6.41 21.27
C ARG A 155 -27.11 5.07 22.00
N LEU A 156 -26.15 4.17 21.86
CA LEU A 156 -26.14 2.87 22.52
C LEU A 156 -25.62 3.04 23.95
N GLY A 157 -26.17 2.25 24.89
CA GLY A 157 -25.72 2.26 26.28
C GLY A 157 -24.24 1.85 26.45
N THR A 158 -23.62 2.23 27.56
CA THR A 158 -22.20 1.89 27.83
C THR A 158 -21.96 0.40 28.09
N GLY A 159 -23.01 -0.41 28.27
CA GLY A 159 -22.91 -1.86 28.50
C GLY A 159 -22.62 -2.71 27.26
N HIS A 160 -22.67 -2.14 26.05
CA HIS A 160 -22.46 -2.91 24.82
C HIS A 160 -21.00 -3.32 24.64
N SER A 161 -20.79 -4.57 24.21
CA SER A 161 -19.47 -5.05 23.79
C SER A 161 -19.04 -4.41 22.46
N THR A 162 -17.76 -4.53 22.11
CA THR A 162 -17.26 -4.06 20.80
C THR A 162 -17.95 -4.76 19.63
N LEU A 163 -18.31 -6.04 19.79
CA LEU A 163 -19.02 -6.80 18.78
C LEU A 163 -20.45 -6.28 18.58
N ASP A 164 -21.18 -6.02 19.66
CA ASP A 164 -22.55 -5.50 19.59
C ASP A 164 -22.59 -4.11 18.94
N ALA A 165 -21.63 -3.24 19.29
CA ALA A 165 -21.48 -1.94 18.66
C ALA A 165 -21.19 -2.08 17.15
N ALA A 166 -20.28 -2.98 16.76
CA ALA A 166 -19.96 -3.22 15.35
C ALA A 166 -21.18 -3.73 14.54
N LEU A 167 -21.96 -4.65 15.12
CA LEU A 167 -23.18 -5.17 14.50
C LEU A 167 -24.24 -4.08 14.34
N ALA A 168 -24.47 -3.27 15.37
CA ALA A 168 -25.41 -2.16 15.32
C ALA A 168 -25.03 -1.13 14.24
N ARG A 169 -23.74 -0.79 14.13
CA ARG A 169 -23.24 0.06 13.04
C ARG A 169 -23.48 -0.55 11.66
N ASN A 170 -23.19 -1.84 11.48
CA ASN A 170 -23.38 -2.48 10.18
C ASN A 170 -24.87 -2.50 9.77
N ALA A 171 -25.77 -2.75 10.72
CA ALA A 171 -27.21 -2.69 10.49
C ALA A 171 -27.66 -1.27 10.10
N PHE A 172 -27.23 -0.25 10.86
CA PHE A 172 -27.51 1.15 10.58
C PHE A 172 -27.00 1.60 9.19
N THR A 173 -25.80 1.18 8.80
CA THR A 173 -25.24 1.50 7.49
C THR A 173 -26.01 0.79 6.37
N THR A 174 -26.39 -0.47 6.56
CA THR A 174 -27.12 -1.26 5.54
C THR A 174 -28.49 -0.66 5.23
N ASP A 175 -29.19 -0.17 6.26
CA ASP A 175 -30.51 0.46 6.12
C ASP A 175 -30.47 1.76 5.29
N ARG A 176 -29.36 2.49 5.33
CA ARG A 176 -29.17 3.75 4.60
C ARG A 176 -28.70 3.61 3.16
N ILE A 177 -28.25 2.42 2.76
CA ILE A 177 -27.72 2.15 1.41
C ILE A 177 -28.82 1.53 0.51
N ARG A 178 -29.96 1.14 1.09
CA ARG A 178 -31.18 0.81 0.33
C ARG A 178 -31.97 2.05 -0.03
#